data_AF-A0A4Q9MUX7-F1
#
_entry.id   AF-A0A4Q9MUX7-F1
#
_cell.length_a   1.000
_cell.length_b   1.000
_cell.length_c   1.000
_cell.angle_alpha   90.00
_cell.angle_beta   90.00
_cell.angle_gamma   90.00
#
_symmetry.space_group_name_H-M   'P 1'
#
loop_
_entity.id
_entity.type
_entity.pdbx_description
1 polymer ?
#
loop_
_entity_poly.entity_id
_entity_poly.type
_entity_poly.pdbx_seq_one_letter_code
_entity_poly.pdbx_strand_id
1 'polypeptide(L)'
;MARASKRLRLEPTLNSASEDDANETHTEEVIDTSPVQPKNSGWVIEAWNCNASADVNARDALGIELMYTAARQIARCSTEYPDQVRALTYAVLFRDVEPEDRPHDSADSYTDDVEAHTVSLLWISYFPGLKEHLDYLAVTPALILHLGQYVSAIAGKVRSDDLGRLNSHIISYSQLEDPNNILKRHSNRGFEDSRTGRLLCPVRHLERFEADPARNHLVKITSYVFPSFMTDVSVAATRRVDSGRRSATTP
;
A
#
# COMPACT_ATOMS: atom_id res chain seq x y z
N MET A 1 -14.32 22.90 -23.91
CA MET A 1 -14.55 23.88 -22.84
C MET A 1 -13.67 23.48 -21.66
N ALA A 2 -12.65 24.27 -21.35
CA ALA A 2 -11.68 23.97 -20.29
C ALA A 2 -12.15 24.59 -18.96
N ARG A 3 -12.32 23.77 -17.92
CA ARG A 3 -12.46 24.27 -16.54
C ARG A 3 -11.09 24.17 -15.86
N ALA A 4 -10.53 25.33 -15.55
CA ALA A 4 -9.24 25.48 -14.89
C ALA A 4 -9.36 25.08 -13.41
N SER A 5 -8.58 24.08 -12.99
CA SER A 5 -8.41 23.70 -11.59
C SER A 5 -7.65 24.81 -10.85
N LYS A 6 -8.35 25.61 -10.05
CA LYS A 6 -7.74 26.54 -9.11
C LYS A 6 -7.14 25.75 -7.94
N ARG A 7 -5.80 25.65 -7.91
CA ARG A 7 -5.05 25.28 -6.71
C ARG A 7 -5.32 26.32 -5.63
N LEU A 8 -5.95 25.92 -4.52
CA LEU A 8 -6.07 26.73 -3.31
C LEU A 8 -4.70 26.78 -2.63
N ARG A 9 -4.01 27.91 -2.78
CA ARG A 9 -2.80 28.28 -2.06
C ARG A 9 -3.21 29.11 -0.86
N LEU A 10 -2.97 28.62 0.35
CA LEU A 10 -3.17 29.37 1.59
C LEU A 10 -1.97 30.29 1.78
N GLU A 11 -2.17 31.60 1.62
CA GLU A 11 -1.21 32.62 2.07
C GLU A 11 -1.52 33.00 3.53
N PRO A 12 -0.49 33.26 4.36
CA PRO A 12 -0.69 33.62 5.76
C PRO A 12 -0.98 35.12 5.89
N THR A 13 -2.18 35.47 6.35
CA THR A 13 -2.53 36.87 6.65
C THR A 13 -1.93 37.30 7.99
N LEU A 14 -0.96 38.22 7.90
CA LEU A 14 -0.46 39.04 8.99
C LEU A 14 -1.50 40.10 9.38
N ASN A 15 -1.65 40.30 10.69
CA ASN A 15 -2.44 41.36 11.32
C ASN A 15 -2.02 42.77 10.85
N SER A 16 -3.01 43.61 10.52
CA SER A 16 -2.95 45.05 10.81
C SER A 16 -4.36 45.65 10.84
N ALA A 17 -4.60 46.47 11.85
CA ALA A 17 -5.87 47.10 12.21
C ALA A 17 -6.38 48.16 11.21
N SER A 18 -7.70 48.31 11.15
CA SER A 18 -8.38 49.62 11.03
C SER A 18 -9.87 49.47 11.36
N GLU A 19 -10.35 50.36 12.22
CA GLU A 19 -11.76 50.61 12.58
C GLU A 19 -12.54 51.14 11.36
N ASP A 20 -13.76 50.67 11.14
CA ASP A 20 -14.95 51.54 11.04
C ASP A 20 -16.26 50.74 10.86
N ASP A 21 -17.30 51.38 11.37
CA ASP A 21 -18.68 51.00 11.68
C ASP A 21 -19.56 50.58 10.48
N ALA A 22 -20.30 49.48 10.61
CA ALA A 22 -21.63 49.30 9.97
C ALA A 22 -22.35 48.04 10.47
N ASN A 23 -23.44 48.30 11.19
CA ASN A 23 -24.51 47.43 11.62
C ASN A 23 -25.09 46.52 10.51
N GLU A 24 -24.78 45.22 10.54
CA GLU A 24 -25.60 44.17 9.93
C GLU A 24 -25.84 43.05 10.95
N THR A 25 -27.11 42.79 11.24
CA THR A 25 -27.56 41.74 12.14
C THR A 25 -27.34 40.38 11.46
N HIS A 26 -26.11 39.90 11.48
CA HIS A 26 -25.82 38.51 11.13
C HIS A 26 -26.47 37.62 12.18
N THR A 27 -27.41 36.78 11.72
CA THR A 27 -27.83 35.62 12.49
C THR A 27 -26.62 34.70 12.51
N GLU A 28 -25.79 34.80 13.55
CA GLU A 28 -24.71 33.87 13.78
C GLU A 28 -25.35 32.49 13.95
N GLU A 29 -25.25 31.66 12.91
CA GLU A 29 -25.32 30.23 13.10
C GLU A 29 -24.29 29.90 14.16
N VAL A 30 -24.77 29.56 15.35
CA VAL A 30 -23.94 29.04 16.43
C VAL A 30 -23.30 27.78 15.86
N ILE A 31 -22.08 27.92 15.35
CA ILE A 31 -21.21 26.80 15.04
C ILE A 31 -21.08 26.08 16.36
N ASP A 32 -21.74 24.93 16.47
CA ASP A 32 -21.59 24.06 17.62
C ASP A 32 -20.14 23.60 17.65
N THR A 33 -19.29 24.36 18.35
CA THR A 33 -17.86 24.06 18.52
C THR A 33 -17.65 22.93 19.52
N SER A 34 -18.69 22.16 19.84
CA SER A 34 -18.57 20.98 20.68
C SER A 34 -17.54 20.03 20.04
N PRO A 35 -16.46 19.68 20.76
CA PRO A 35 -15.43 18.82 20.21
C PRO A 35 -16.05 17.48 19.82
N VAL A 36 -15.90 17.08 18.55
CA VAL A 36 -16.39 15.81 18.02
C VAL A 36 -15.92 14.70 18.94
N GLN A 37 -16.86 14.09 19.67
CA GLN A 37 -16.57 13.01 20.60
C GLN A 37 -16.47 11.69 19.84
N PRO A 38 -15.56 10.79 20.23
CA PRO A 38 -15.54 9.46 19.66
C PRO A 38 -16.81 8.70 20.05
N LYS A 39 -17.36 7.91 19.12
CA LYS A 39 -18.54 7.07 19.40
C LYS A 39 -18.23 5.99 20.45
N ASN A 40 -16.98 5.53 20.50
CA ASN A 40 -16.47 4.60 21.50
C ASN A 40 -15.11 5.09 22.02
N SER A 41 -15.06 5.53 23.28
CA SER A 41 -13.82 5.98 23.92
C SER A 41 -12.81 4.84 24.14
N GLY A 42 -13.28 3.61 24.34
CA GLY A 42 -12.43 2.43 24.46
C GLY A 42 -11.66 2.15 23.17
N TRP A 43 -12.34 2.29 22.03
CA TRP A 43 -11.72 2.16 20.71
C TRP A 43 -10.57 3.15 20.53
N VAL A 44 -10.76 4.41 20.93
CA VAL A 44 -9.71 5.44 20.82
C VAL A 44 -8.50 5.10 21.68
N ILE A 45 -8.71 4.57 22.89
CA ILE A 45 -7.62 4.13 23.78
C ILE A 45 -6.84 2.98 23.14
N GLU A 46 -7.53 1.96 22.62
CA GLU A 46 -6.91 0.84 21.90
C GLU A 46 -6.15 1.32 20.65
N ALA A 47 -6.73 2.25 19.89
CA ALA A 47 -6.14 2.80 18.68
C ALA A 47 -4.84 3.56 18.98
N TRP A 48 -4.78 4.33 20.07
CA TRP A 48 -3.55 5.01 20.52
C TRP A 48 -2.52 4.06 21.13
N ASN A 49 -2.96 2.92 21.68
CA ASN A 49 -2.08 1.89 22.22
C ASN A 49 -1.47 0.99 21.14
N CYS A 50 -1.87 1.14 19.88
CA CYS A 50 -1.36 0.34 18.76
C CYS A 50 0.16 0.43 18.64
N ASN A 51 0.84 -0.64 19.05
CA ASN A 51 2.29 -0.74 19.02
C ASN A 51 2.71 -1.93 18.17
N ALA A 52 3.35 -1.68 17.03
CA ALA A 52 3.76 -2.72 16.10
C ALA A 52 4.81 -3.66 16.72
N SER A 53 5.57 -3.21 17.71
CA SER A 53 6.63 -3.95 18.39
C SER A 53 6.17 -4.74 19.62
N ALA A 54 4.90 -4.60 20.02
CA ALA A 54 4.36 -5.34 21.15
C ALA A 54 4.35 -6.85 20.88
N ASP A 55 4.79 -7.65 21.86
CA ASP A 55 4.64 -9.10 21.87
C ASP A 55 3.20 -9.52 22.22
N VAL A 56 2.92 -10.82 22.22
CA VAL A 56 1.56 -11.34 22.46
C VAL A 56 1.03 -10.88 23.82
N ASN A 57 1.82 -11.00 24.89
CA ASN A 57 1.42 -10.63 26.24
C ASN A 57 1.13 -9.13 26.36
N ALA A 58 1.97 -8.29 25.75
CA ALA A 58 1.78 -6.85 25.72
C ALA A 58 0.53 -6.46 24.93
N ARG A 59 0.24 -7.15 23.82
CA ARG A 59 -0.97 -6.88 23.02
C ARG A 59 -2.24 -7.28 23.77
N ASP A 60 -2.23 -8.41 24.47
CA ASP A 60 -3.34 -8.87 25.30
C ASP A 60 -3.60 -7.90 26.46
N ALA A 61 -2.53 -7.45 27.14
CA ALA A 61 -2.63 -6.49 28.24
C ALA A 61 -3.15 -5.12 27.81
N LEU A 62 -2.85 -4.70 26.58
CA LEU A 62 -3.30 -3.43 25.99
C LEU A 62 -4.67 -3.54 25.28
N GLY A 63 -5.23 -4.74 25.13
CA GLY A 63 -6.48 -4.97 24.41
C GLY A 63 -6.39 -4.81 22.88
N ILE A 64 -5.18 -4.77 22.30
CA ILE A 64 -4.96 -4.42 20.89
C ILE A 64 -4.85 -5.64 19.95
N GLU A 65 -5.07 -6.86 20.43
CA GLU A 65 -4.89 -8.08 19.62
C GLU A 65 -5.83 -8.13 18.40
N LEU A 66 -7.05 -7.58 18.52
CA LEU A 66 -7.99 -7.47 17.40
C LEU A 66 -7.49 -6.48 16.34
N MET A 67 -7.01 -5.30 16.76
CA MET A 67 -6.42 -4.31 15.85
C MET A 67 -5.15 -4.84 15.18
N TYR A 68 -4.33 -5.60 15.90
CA TYR A 68 -3.16 -6.28 15.36
C TYR A 68 -3.53 -7.31 14.30
N THR A 69 -4.52 -8.16 14.58
CA THR A 69 -5.00 -9.15 13.62
C THR A 69 -5.55 -8.47 12.37
N ALA A 70 -6.34 -7.41 12.52
CA ALA A 70 -6.86 -6.62 11.41
C ALA A 70 -5.75 -5.98 10.57
N ALA A 71 -4.76 -5.35 11.21
CA ALA A 71 -3.59 -4.78 10.53
C ALA A 71 -2.84 -5.82 9.71
N ARG A 72 -2.72 -7.06 10.21
CA ARG A 72 -2.12 -8.17 9.45
C ARG A 72 -2.95 -8.55 8.23
N GLN A 73 -4.29 -8.54 8.32
CA GLN A 73 -5.15 -8.83 7.16
C GLN A 73 -5.07 -7.74 6.10
N ILE A 74 -5.13 -6.46 6.52
CA ILE A 74 -4.95 -5.33 5.60
C ILE A 74 -3.62 -5.47 4.85
N ALA A 75 -2.53 -5.77 5.56
CA ALA A 75 -1.23 -5.96 4.94
C ALA A 75 -1.20 -7.06 3.86
N ARG A 76 -1.89 -8.19 4.09
CA ARG A 76 -1.94 -9.31 3.14
C ARG A 76 -2.85 -9.07 1.94
N CYS A 77 -3.92 -8.33 2.14
CA CYS A 77 -4.91 -8.03 1.10
C CYS A 77 -4.57 -6.76 0.30
N SER A 78 -3.56 -5.99 0.73
CA SER A 78 -3.11 -4.77 0.07
C SER A 78 -2.07 -5.00 -1.03
N THR A 79 -1.70 -3.93 -1.75
CA THR A 79 -0.66 -3.93 -2.78
C THR A 79 0.74 -4.10 -2.19
N GLU A 80 1.78 -4.16 -3.05
CA GLU A 80 3.14 -4.50 -2.63
C GLU A 80 3.76 -3.45 -1.71
N TYR A 81 3.39 -2.16 -1.76
CA TYR A 81 3.91 -1.11 -0.87
C TYR A 81 2.96 0.10 -0.76
N PRO A 82 1.70 -0.08 -0.32
CA PRO A 82 0.75 1.01 -0.26
C PRO A 82 1.14 2.04 0.79
N ASP A 83 0.89 3.31 0.49
CA ASP A 83 0.90 4.36 1.49
C ASP A 83 -0.37 4.27 2.37
N GLN A 84 -0.22 3.60 3.52
CA GLN A 84 -1.32 3.37 4.47
C GLN A 84 -1.84 4.67 5.10
N VAL A 85 -0.96 5.67 5.28
CA VAL A 85 -1.36 6.97 5.83
C VAL A 85 -2.22 7.69 4.80
N ARG A 86 -1.81 7.69 3.53
CA ARG A 86 -2.60 8.25 2.44
C ARG A 86 -3.95 7.54 2.28
N ALA A 87 -3.97 6.22 2.31
CA ALA A 87 -5.21 5.44 2.22
C ALA A 87 -6.20 5.78 3.34
N LEU A 88 -5.74 5.86 4.58
CA LEU A 88 -6.58 6.22 5.71
C LEU A 88 -7.01 7.71 5.65
N THR A 89 -6.11 8.60 5.23
CA THR A 89 -6.43 10.01 5.01
C THR A 89 -7.50 10.16 3.93
N TYR A 90 -7.42 9.41 2.85
CA TYR A 90 -8.42 9.38 1.78
C TYR A 90 -9.79 8.96 2.32
N ALA A 91 -9.84 7.90 3.13
CA ALA A 91 -11.07 7.44 3.77
C ALA A 91 -11.76 8.54 4.59
N VAL A 92 -10.96 9.34 5.31
CA VAL A 92 -11.45 10.40 6.19
C VAL A 92 -11.86 11.65 5.41
N LEU A 93 -11.06 12.08 4.43
CA LEU A 93 -11.33 13.29 3.63
C LEU A 93 -12.59 13.14 2.79
N PHE A 94 -12.81 11.96 2.21
CA PHE A 94 -13.91 11.71 1.27
C PHE A 94 -15.09 10.95 1.90
N ARG A 95 -15.17 10.91 3.23
CA ARG A 95 -16.23 10.17 3.95
C ARG A 95 -17.64 10.68 3.64
N ASP A 96 -17.78 11.99 3.43
CA ASP A 96 -19.04 12.68 3.14
C ASP A 96 -19.18 13.08 1.66
N VAL A 97 -18.25 12.64 0.82
CA VAL A 97 -18.25 12.93 -0.62
C VAL A 97 -18.86 11.75 -1.36
N GLU A 98 -19.82 12.03 -2.24
CA GLU A 98 -20.44 11.02 -3.09
C GLU A 98 -19.39 10.30 -3.95
N PRO A 99 -19.52 8.98 -4.18
CA PRO A 99 -18.51 8.19 -4.89
C PRO A 99 -18.04 8.82 -6.20
N GLU A 100 -18.98 9.33 -7.00
CA GLU A 100 -18.76 9.88 -8.34
C GLU A 100 -17.92 11.15 -8.34
N ASP A 101 -17.94 11.91 -7.24
CA ASP A 101 -17.19 13.16 -7.08
C ASP A 101 -15.79 12.94 -6.51
N ARG A 102 -15.44 11.70 -6.15
CA ARG A 102 -14.13 11.39 -5.57
C ARG A 102 -13.05 11.32 -6.66
N PRO A 103 -11.80 11.73 -6.36
CA PRO A 103 -10.74 11.82 -7.36
C PRO A 103 -10.50 10.53 -8.17
N HIS A 104 -10.63 9.36 -7.53
CA HIS A 104 -10.40 8.07 -8.17
C HIS A 104 -11.38 7.74 -9.31
N ASP A 105 -12.62 8.22 -9.28
CA ASP A 105 -13.66 7.87 -10.27
C ASP A 105 -13.41 8.57 -11.61
N SER A 106 -12.75 9.72 -11.58
CA SER A 106 -12.36 10.48 -12.76
C SER A 106 -11.02 10.04 -13.37
N ALA A 107 -10.36 9.01 -12.82
CA ALA A 107 -9.01 8.63 -13.20
C ALA A 107 -9.00 7.64 -14.38
N ASP A 108 -8.43 8.07 -15.52
CA ASP A 108 -8.24 7.21 -16.71
C ASP A 108 -7.10 6.19 -16.56
N SER A 109 -6.35 6.24 -15.46
CA SER A 109 -5.18 5.39 -15.21
C SER A 109 -4.99 5.12 -13.73
N TYR A 110 -4.12 4.15 -13.41
CA TYR A 110 -3.77 3.85 -12.02
C TYR A 110 -2.95 5.01 -11.43
N THR A 111 -3.54 5.73 -10.48
CA THR A 111 -2.94 6.85 -9.77
C THR A 111 -2.87 6.56 -8.27
N ASP A 112 -2.18 7.44 -7.55
CA ASP A 112 -2.11 7.44 -6.10
C ASP A 112 -3.49 7.48 -5.42
N ASP A 113 -4.46 8.19 -6.00
CA ASP A 113 -5.83 8.26 -5.48
C ASP A 113 -6.61 6.95 -5.71
N VAL A 114 -6.38 6.28 -6.84
CA VAL A 114 -6.96 4.96 -7.13
C VAL A 114 -6.41 3.91 -6.14
N GLU A 115 -5.11 3.94 -5.87
CA GLU A 115 -4.50 3.08 -4.85
C GLU A 115 -5.07 3.41 -3.46
N ALA A 116 -5.08 4.70 -3.08
CA ALA A 116 -5.56 5.15 -1.79
C ALA A 116 -7.01 4.74 -1.56
N HIS A 117 -7.88 4.89 -2.56
CA HIS A 117 -9.25 4.41 -2.50
C HIS A 117 -9.30 2.90 -2.28
N THR A 118 -8.62 2.12 -3.13
CA THR A 118 -8.65 0.65 -3.06
C THR A 118 -8.20 0.15 -1.68
N VAL A 119 -7.13 0.73 -1.14
CA VAL A 119 -6.59 0.37 0.17
C VAL A 119 -7.49 0.88 1.31
N SER A 120 -8.15 2.03 1.16
CA SER A 120 -9.11 2.55 2.13
C SER A 120 -10.30 1.61 2.35
N LEU A 121 -10.73 0.90 1.30
CA LEU A 121 -11.79 -0.11 1.43
C LEU A 121 -11.36 -1.28 2.33
N LEU A 122 -10.09 -1.68 2.27
CA LEU A 122 -9.53 -2.71 3.16
C LEU A 122 -9.52 -2.24 4.61
N TRP A 123 -9.13 -0.98 4.83
CA TRP A 123 -9.19 -0.35 6.15
C TRP A 123 -10.61 -0.38 6.72
N ILE A 124 -11.60 0.07 5.95
CA ILE A 124 -13.01 0.10 6.36
C ILE A 124 -13.54 -1.33 6.62
N SER A 125 -13.10 -2.31 5.83
CA SER A 125 -13.60 -3.69 5.93
C SER A 125 -12.99 -4.48 7.09
N TYR A 126 -11.70 -4.26 7.39
CA TYR A 126 -10.96 -5.09 8.35
C TYR A 126 -10.66 -4.39 9.66
N PHE A 127 -10.39 -3.08 9.66
CA PHE A 127 -9.99 -2.39 10.88
C PHE A 127 -11.22 -2.17 11.77
N PRO A 128 -11.24 -2.76 12.98
CA PRO A 128 -12.44 -2.79 13.81
C PRO A 128 -12.87 -1.37 14.16
N GLY A 129 -14.17 -1.07 14.11
CA GLY A 129 -14.73 0.22 14.51
C GLY A 129 -14.36 1.42 13.66
N LEU A 130 -13.52 1.28 12.62
CA LEU A 130 -12.97 2.43 11.89
C LEU A 130 -14.05 3.29 11.23
N LYS A 131 -15.01 2.65 10.54
CA LYS A 131 -16.08 3.33 9.81
C LYS A 131 -16.89 4.27 10.72
N GLU A 132 -17.09 3.87 11.96
CA GLU A 132 -17.86 4.64 12.95
C GLU A 132 -17.11 5.87 13.45
N HIS A 133 -15.78 5.86 13.37
CA HIS A 133 -14.88 6.87 13.93
C HIS A 133 -14.23 7.78 12.87
N LEU A 134 -14.67 7.73 11.61
CA LEU A 134 -14.11 8.60 10.55
C LEU A 134 -14.23 10.10 10.88
N ASP A 135 -15.35 10.51 11.49
CA ASP A 135 -15.55 11.91 11.92
C ASP A 135 -14.57 12.33 13.02
N TYR A 136 -14.31 11.43 13.97
CA TYR A 136 -13.33 11.66 15.03
C TYR A 136 -11.90 11.72 14.48
N LEU A 137 -11.58 10.87 13.51
CA LEU A 137 -10.29 10.89 12.83
C LEU A 137 -10.08 12.18 12.03
N ALA A 138 -11.14 12.77 11.46
CA ALA A 138 -11.06 14.04 10.74
C ALA A 138 -10.54 15.19 11.61
N VAL A 139 -10.91 15.20 12.90
CA VAL A 139 -10.42 16.20 13.87
C VAL A 139 -9.13 15.77 14.59
N THR A 140 -8.67 14.53 14.37
CA THR A 140 -7.49 13.94 15.05
C THR A 140 -6.47 13.39 14.04
N PRO A 141 -5.83 14.24 13.22
CA PRO A 141 -4.92 13.79 12.16
C PRO A 141 -3.68 13.06 12.70
N ALA A 142 -3.27 13.33 13.95
CA ALA A 142 -2.18 12.61 14.60
C ALA A 142 -2.49 11.11 14.76
N LEU A 143 -3.75 10.75 15.01
CA LEU A 143 -4.16 9.35 15.12
C LEU A 143 -4.15 8.65 13.75
N ILE A 144 -4.51 9.37 12.67
CA ILE A 144 -4.38 8.86 11.29
C ILE A 144 -2.93 8.49 10.99
N LEU A 145 -1.99 9.39 11.29
CA LEU A 145 -0.56 9.14 11.10
C LEU A 145 -0.09 7.93 11.91
N HIS A 146 -0.48 7.87 13.19
CA HIS A 146 -0.12 6.78 14.09
C HIS A 146 -0.61 5.42 13.57
N LEU A 147 -1.89 5.31 13.20
CA LEU A 147 -2.48 4.07 12.68
C LEU A 147 -1.90 3.67 11.33
N GLY A 148 -1.70 4.63 10.41
CA GLY A 148 -1.10 4.34 9.11
C GLY A 148 0.35 3.83 9.23
N GLN A 149 1.14 4.42 10.13
CA GLN A 149 2.49 3.95 10.44
C GLN A 149 2.47 2.57 11.11
N TYR A 150 1.53 2.34 12.02
CA TYR A 150 1.33 1.05 12.67
C TYR A 150 1.08 -0.07 11.65
N VAL A 151 0.11 0.09 10.74
CA VAL A 151 -0.18 -0.92 9.70
C VAL A 151 1.00 -1.08 8.73
N SER A 152 1.69 -0.01 8.37
CA SER A 152 2.90 -0.08 7.52
C SER A 152 4.01 -0.92 8.18
N ALA A 153 4.23 -0.73 9.48
CA ALA A 153 5.21 -1.49 10.24
C ALA A 153 4.80 -2.97 10.36
N ILE A 154 3.50 -3.25 10.59
CA ILE A 154 2.98 -4.62 10.59
C ILE A 154 3.13 -5.27 9.21
N ALA A 155 2.91 -4.55 8.12
CA ALA A 155 3.05 -5.09 6.77
C ALA A 155 4.49 -5.58 6.49
N GLY A 156 5.50 -4.86 6.96
CA GLY A 156 6.89 -5.32 6.87
C GLY A 156 7.13 -6.64 7.62
N LYS A 157 6.53 -6.81 8.80
CA LYS A 157 6.62 -8.06 9.59
C LYS A 157 5.89 -9.20 8.92
N VAL A 158 4.65 -8.98 8.48
CA VAL A 158 3.83 -9.98 7.79
C VAL A 158 4.52 -10.50 6.54
N ARG A 159 5.10 -9.61 5.72
CA ARG A 159 5.84 -10.03 4.53
C ARG A 159 7.07 -10.85 4.88
N SER A 160 7.77 -10.50 5.96
CA SER A 160 8.92 -11.27 6.44
C SER A 160 8.49 -12.67 6.93
N ASP A 161 7.40 -12.75 7.69
CA ASP A 161 6.82 -14.01 8.17
C ASP A 161 6.37 -14.90 6.98
N ASP A 162 5.63 -14.31 6.05
CA ASP A 162 5.06 -15.00 4.89
C ASP A 162 6.18 -15.41 3.91
N LEU A 163 7.22 -14.58 3.72
CA LEU A 163 8.42 -14.96 2.96
C LEU A 163 9.17 -16.12 3.61
N GLY A 164 9.30 -16.13 4.94
CA GLY A 164 9.89 -17.25 5.67
C GLY A 164 9.16 -18.56 5.42
N ARG A 165 7.81 -18.51 5.45
CA ARG A 165 6.93 -19.66 5.14
C ARG A 165 7.02 -20.08 3.68
N LEU A 166 7.07 -19.13 2.75
CA LEU A 166 7.23 -19.46 1.33
C LEU A 166 8.58 -20.10 1.05
N ASN A 167 9.67 -19.57 1.63
CA ASN A 167 11.02 -20.09 1.44
C ASN A 167 11.19 -21.53 1.93
N SER A 168 10.47 -21.96 2.98
CA SER A 168 10.51 -23.35 3.43
C SER A 168 9.83 -24.31 2.44
N HIS A 169 8.86 -23.83 1.66
CA HIS A 169 8.06 -24.63 0.74
C HIS A 169 8.32 -24.35 -0.75
N ILE A 170 9.22 -23.41 -1.07
CA ILE A 170 9.43 -22.93 -2.45
C ILE A 170 9.77 -24.04 -3.44
N ILE A 171 10.54 -25.05 -3.01
CA ILE A 171 10.88 -26.21 -3.85
C ILE A 171 9.63 -27.03 -4.16
N SER A 172 8.79 -27.30 -3.16
CA SER A 172 7.52 -28.00 -3.35
C SER A 172 6.57 -27.24 -4.29
N TYR A 173 6.53 -25.92 -4.19
CA TYR A 173 5.71 -25.08 -5.08
C TYR A 173 6.27 -24.95 -6.50
N SER A 174 7.59 -25.04 -6.66
CA SER A 174 8.25 -24.92 -7.97
C SER A 174 8.01 -26.11 -8.91
N GLN A 175 7.45 -27.22 -8.41
CA GLN A 175 7.24 -28.47 -9.15
C GLN A 175 8.53 -29.01 -9.81
N LEU A 176 9.70 -28.62 -9.29
CA LEU A 176 10.98 -29.15 -9.72
C LEU A 176 11.12 -30.59 -9.24
N GLU A 177 11.56 -31.48 -10.13
CA GLU A 177 11.94 -32.84 -9.76
C GLU A 177 13.14 -32.78 -8.82
N ASP A 178 12.98 -33.24 -7.58
CA ASP A 178 14.05 -33.34 -6.58
C ASP A 178 14.10 -34.75 -5.96
N PRO A 179 14.44 -35.78 -6.75
CA PRO A 179 14.32 -37.19 -6.35
C PRO A 179 15.16 -37.54 -5.11
N ASN A 180 16.24 -36.80 -4.84
CA ASN A 180 17.13 -37.01 -3.72
C ASN A 180 16.96 -35.99 -2.58
N ASN A 181 15.93 -35.13 -2.65
CA ASN A 181 15.70 -34.06 -1.68
C ASN A 181 16.92 -33.12 -1.50
N ILE A 182 17.75 -32.96 -2.53
CA ILE A 182 19.00 -32.18 -2.46
C ILE A 182 18.68 -30.70 -2.31
N LEU A 183 17.59 -30.26 -2.94
CA LEU A 183 17.10 -28.89 -2.89
C LEU A 183 16.44 -28.55 -1.55
N LYS A 184 16.17 -29.52 -0.66
CA LYS A 184 15.72 -29.19 0.70
C LYS A 184 16.77 -28.39 1.47
N ARG A 185 18.07 -28.60 1.20
CA ARG A 185 19.14 -27.80 1.80
C ARG A 185 19.23 -26.44 1.11
N HIS A 186 19.12 -25.36 1.88
CA HIS A 186 19.13 -24.00 1.35
C HIS A 186 20.41 -23.66 0.56
N SER A 187 21.57 -24.19 0.99
CA SER A 187 22.87 -24.00 0.31
C SER A 187 22.92 -24.57 -1.10
N ASN A 188 22.01 -25.48 -1.44
CA ASN A 188 21.97 -26.15 -2.74
C ASN A 188 20.91 -25.52 -3.67
N ARG A 189 20.41 -24.32 -3.33
CA ARG A 189 19.38 -23.58 -4.07
C ARG A 189 19.97 -22.30 -4.67
N GLY A 190 19.18 -21.61 -5.48
CA GLY A 190 19.58 -20.35 -6.09
C GLY A 190 20.49 -20.60 -7.29
N PHE A 191 21.51 -19.76 -7.49
CA PHE A 191 22.43 -19.93 -8.63
C PHE A 191 23.40 -21.12 -8.48
N GLU A 192 23.41 -21.80 -7.34
CA GLU A 192 24.20 -23.02 -7.09
C GLU A 192 23.57 -24.28 -7.72
N ASP A 193 22.28 -24.26 -8.06
CA ASP A 193 21.59 -25.33 -8.77
C ASP A 193 20.95 -24.77 -10.03
N SER A 194 21.21 -25.40 -11.18
CA SER A 194 20.78 -24.89 -12.48
C SER A 194 19.25 -24.76 -12.60
N ARG A 195 18.48 -25.65 -11.96
CA ARG A 195 17.00 -25.64 -12.02
C ARG A 195 16.45 -24.45 -11.26
N THR A 196 16.91 -24.24 -10.03
CA THR A 196 16.46 -23.10 -9.21
C THR A 196 17.05 -21.77 -9.68
N GLY A 197 18.28 -21.76 -10.20
CA GLY A 197 18.91 -20.58 -10.80
C GLY A 197 18.20 -20.11 -12.07
N ARG A 198 17.67 -21.04 -12.88
CA ARG A 198 16.84 -20.72 -14.06
C ARG A 198 15.61 -19.90 -13.69
N LEU A 199 14.96 -20.20 -12.57
CA LEU A 199 13.77 -19.47 -12.08
C LEU A 199 14.08 -18.04 -11.63
N LEU A 200 15.31 -17.80 -11.18
CA LEU A 200 15.79 -16.48 -10.75
C LEU A 200 16.42 -15.68 -11.90
N CYS A 201 16.70 -16.34 -13.02
CA CYS A 201 17.35 -15.72 -14.16
C CYS A 201 16.35 -14.87 -14.94
N PRO A 202 16.63 -13.57 -15.17
CA PRO A 202 15.87 -12.77 -16.11
C PRO A 202 15.73 -13.45 -17.47
N VAL A 203 14.55 -13.37 -18.07
CA VAL A 203 14.27 -13.98 -19.39
C VAL A 203 15.31 -13.58 -20.44
N ARG A 204 15.73 -12.31 -20.45
CA ARG A 204 16.77 -11.80 -21.38
C ARG A 204 18.15 -12.43 -21.23
N HIS A 205 18.43 -13.06 -20.09
CA HIS A 205 19.69 -13.71 -19.78
C HIS A 205 19.56 -15.23 -19.75
N LEU A 206 18.35 -15.76 -19.99
CA LEU A 206 18.04 -17.18 -19.87
C LEU A 206 18.82 -18.03 -20.87
N GLU A 207 18.90 -17.61 -22.14
CA GLU A 207 19.68 -18.32 -23.17
C GLU A 207 21.17 -18.42 -22.80
N ARG A 208 21.73 -17.32 -22.27
CA ARG A 208 23.12 -17.29 -21.81
C ARG A 208 23.32 -18.14 -20.56
N PHE A 209 22.34 -18.16 -19.66
CA PHE A 209 22.34 -18.99 -18.46
C PHE A 209 22.24 -20.47 -18.80
N GLU A 210 21.39 -20.86 -19.73
CA GLU A 210 21.24 -22.25 -20.18
C GLU A 210 22.48 -22.76 -20.91
N ALA A 211 23.18 -21.88 -21.64
CA ALA A 211 24.43 -22.22 -22.31
C ALA A 211 25.60 -22.47 -21.35
N ASP A 212 25.67 -21.76 -20.22
CA ASP A 212 26.70 -21.95 -19.19
C ASP A 212 26.19 -21.57 -17.79
N PRO A 213 25.48 -22.47 -17.10
CA PRO A 213 24.88 -22.19 -15.79
C PRO A 213 25.91 -21.85 -14.71
N ALA A 214 27.13 -22.40 -14.85
CA ALA A 214 28.21 -22.27 -13.86
C ALA A 214 28.97 -20.95 -13.96
N ARG A 215 28.70 -20.06 -14.92
CA ARG A 215 29.38 -18.75 -15.02
C ARG A 215 28.61 -17.56 -14.45
N ASN A 216 27.35 -17.75 -14.06
CA ASN A 216 26.45 -16.63 -13.78
C ASN A 216 26.43 -16.11 -12.33
N HIS A 217 27.26 -16.66 -11.43
CA HIS A 217 27.51 -16.02 -10.11
C HIS A 217 28.12 -14.60 -10.24
N LEU A 218 28.59 -14.23 -11.44
CA LEU A 218 29.24 -12.94 -11.73
C LEU A 218 28.26 -11.83 -12.15
N VAL A 219 27.01 -12.14 -12.51
CA VAL A 219 26.01 -11.11 -12.85
C VAL A 219 25.24 -10.77 -11.58
N LYS A 220 25.76 -9.82 -10.80
CA LYS A 220 25.10 -9.32 -9.59
C LYS A 220 23.87 -8.50 -9.99
N ILE A 221 22.73 -9.18 -10.15
CA ILE A 221 21.43 -8.52 -10.37
C ILE A 221 20.99 -7.97 -9.01
N THR A 222 21.13 -6.66 -8.83
CA THR A 222 20.62 -6.00 -7.63
C THR A 222 19.12 -5.75 -7.78
N SER A 223 18.40 -5.66 -6.66
CA SER A 223 16.98 -5.26 -6.64
C SER A 223 16.74 -3.90 -7.32
N TYR A 224 17.76 -3.05 -7.43
CA TYR A 224 17.72 -1.78 -8.14
C TYR A 224 17.80 -1.90 -9.68
N VAL A 225 18.33 -3.01 -10.19
CA VAL A 225 18.45 -3.30 -11.64
C VAL A 225 17.22 -4.06 -12.16
N PHE A 226 16.37 -4.57 -11.25
CA PHE A 226 15.18 -5.37 -11.59
C PHE A 226 13.98 -4.97 -10.72
N PRO A 227 13.16 -3.99 -11.14
CA PRO A 227 11.86 -3.78 -10.55
C PRO A 227 10.91 -4.85 -11.11
N SER A 228 10.36 -5.68 -10.24
CA SER A 228 9.40 -6.75 -10.52
C SER A 228 9.97 -8.06 -11.09
N PHE A 229 9.69 -9.14 -10.37
CA PHE A 229 10.03 -10.53 -10.65
C PHE A 229 9.28 -11.15 -11.85
N MET A 230 8.51 -10.39 -12.62
CA MET A 230 7.52 -11.00 -13.53
C MET A 230 7.68 -10.66 -15.01
N THR A 231 8.32 -9.54 -15.36
CA THR A 231 8.58 -9.24 -16.78
C THR A 231 9.73 -8.25 -16.90
N ASP A 232 10.71 -8.56 -17.74
CA ASP A 232 11.61 -7.54 -18.26
C ASP A 232 10.77 -6.55 -19.07
N VAL A 233 10.45 -5.40 -18.47
CA VAL A 233 9.54 -4.38 -19.03
C VAL A 233 10.00 -3.97 -20.44
N SER A 234 11.32 -4.05 -20.71
CA SER A 234 11.90 -3.79 -22.03
C SER A 234 11.48 -4.79 -23.12
N VAL A 235 11.26 -6.06 -22.76
CA VAL A 235 10.82 -7.14 -23.67
C VAL A 235 9.29 -7.16 -23.81
N ALA A 236 8.56 -6.84 -22.73
CA ALA A 236 7.11 -6.70 -22.79
C ALA A 236 6.67 -5.50 -23.65
N ALA A 237 7.44 -4.41 -23.62
CA ALA A 237 7.20 -3.23 -24.46
C ALA A 237 7.42 -3.51 -25.96
N THR A 238 8.45 -4.29 -26.32
CA THR A 238 8.73 -4.63 -27.74
C THR A 238 7.66 -5.52 -28.35
N ARG A 239 7.10 -6.48 -27.60
CA ARG A 239 6.03 -7.35 -28.11
C ARG A 239 4.72 -6.63 -28.42
N ARG A 240 4.40 -5.52 -27.73
CA ARG A 240 3.20 -4.70 -28.03
C ARG A 240 3.33 -3.89 -29.31
N VAL A 241 4.55 -3.53 -29.73
CA VAL A 241 4.78 -2.77 -30.96
C VAL A 241 4.64 -3.67 -32.20
N ASP A 242 5.01 -4.95 -32.10
CA ASP A 242 4.92 -5.89 -33.21
C ASP A 242 3.51 -6.43 -33.46
N SER A 243 2.65 -6.49 -32.42
CA SER A 243 1.24 -6.88 -32.59
C SER A 243 0.38 -5.76 -33.19
N GLY A 244 0.81 -4.50 -33.12
CA GLY A 244 0.14 -3.35 -33.73
C GLY A 244 0.52 -3.04 -35.18
N ARG A 245 1.52 -3.73 -35.76
CA ARG A 245 2.06 -3.44 -37.10
C ARG A 245 1.67 -4.41 -38.21
N ARG A 246 0.85 -5.44 -37.93
CA ARG A 246 0.48 -6.49 -38.91
C ARG A 246 -0.96 -6.44 -39.42
N SER A 247 -1.61 -5.27 -39.46
CA SER A 247 -2.91 -5.13 -40.12
C SER A 247 -3.08 -3.77 -40.82
N ALA A 248 -2.28 -3.50 -41.86
CA ALA A 248 -2.61 -2.49 -42.87
C ALA A 248 -1.72 -2.67 -44.11
N THR A 249 -1.99 -3.69 -44.92
CA THR A 249 -1.67 -3.68 -46.35
C THR A 249 -2.60 -4.68 -47.03
N THR A 250 -3.71 -4.16 -47.53
CA THR A 250 -4.53 -4.80 -48.56
C THR A 250 -4.31 -3.99 -49.85
N PRO A 251 -4.01 -4.61 -51.00
CA PRO A 251 -4.36 -4.02 -52.29
C PRO A 251 -5.86 -4.16 -52.57
#